data_AF-A0A7S3X7C1-F1
#
_entry.id   AF-A0A7S3X7C1-F1
#
_cell.length_a   1.000
_cell.length_b   1.000
_cell.length_c   1.000
_cell.angle_alpha   90.00
_cell.angle_beta   90.00
_cell.angle_gamma   90.00
#
_symmetry.space_group_name_H-M   'P 1'
#
loop_
_entity.id
_entity.type
_entity.pdbx_description
1 polymer ?
#
loop_
_entity_poly.entity_id
_entity_poly.type
_entity_poly.pdbx_seq_one_letter_code
_entity_poly.pdbx_strand_id
1 'polypeptide(L)'
;AGRTKAMAYERATTSGAQLPVIVLARPFDGGNVGSVARAMLNFGLCELRLVQPACDPLSETAMSRACGATPVLQSATIFSSVREAVEDCGLVLATTARTREMALP
;
A
#
# COMPACT_ATOMS: atom_id res chain seq x y z
N ALA A 1 -1.90 20.95 -7.61
CA ALA A 1 -1.80 19.48 -7.50
C ALA A 1 -2.04 18.97 -6.07
N GLY A 2 -1.41 19.52 -5.03
CA GLY A 2 -1.50 18.99 -3.65
C GLY A 2 -2.90 19.00 -3.00
N ARG A 3 -3.70 20.07 -3.17
CA ARG A 3 -5.07 20.16 -2.61
C ARG A 3 -6.00 19.04 -3.08
N THR A 4 -5.89 18.64 -4.35
CA THR A 4 -6.73 17.59 -4.94
C THR A 4 -6.45 16.21 -4.33
N LYS A 5 -5.20 15.94 -3.95
CA LYS A 5 -4.79 14.65 -3.39
C LYS A 5 -5.16 14.49 -1.92
N ALA A 6 -5.08 15.56 -1.14
CA ALA A 6 -5.59 15.58 0.23
C ALA A 6 -7.11 15.30 0.26
N MET A 7 -7.88 15.98 -0.60
CA MET A 7 -9.32 15.72 -0.73
C MET A 7 -9.63 14.30 -1.22
N ALA A 8 -8.81 13.74 -2.12
CA ALA A 8 -8.97 12.36 -2.58
C ALA A 8 -8.75 11.35 -1.44
N TYR A 9 -7.75 11.60 -0.59
CA TYR A 9 -7.48 10.75 0.57
C TYR A 9 -8.63 10.81 1.58
N GLU A 10 -9.09 12.03 1.92
CA GLU A 10 -10.22 12.24 2.82
C GLU A 10 -11.48 11.53 2.31
N ARG A 11 -11.83 11.70 1.02
CA ARG A 11 -12.95 11.00 0.39
C ARG A 11 -12.83 9.49 0.47
N ALA A 12 -11.64 8.94 0.22
CA ALA A 12 -11.40 7.50 0.31
C ALA A 12 -11.62 6.98 1.74
N THR A 13 -11.13 7.71 2.74
CA THR A 13 -11.25 7.33 4.16
C THR A 13 -12.67 7.50 4.74
N THR A 14 -13.50 8.38 4.17
CA THR A 14 -14.88 8.64 4.65
C THR A 14 -15.95 7.88 3.86
N SER A 15 -15.58 7.18 2.78
CA SER A 15 -16.52 6.55 1.84
C SER A 15 -17.44 5.49 2.47
N GLY A 16 -17.12 4.96 3.65
CA GLY A 16 -17.86 3.85 4.29
C GLY A 16 -17.80 2.52 3.52
N ALA A 17 -17.30 2.54 2.29
CA ALA A 17 -17.04 1.37 1.46
C ALA A 17 -15.86 0.56 2.00
N GLN A 18 -15.99 -0.77 1.96
CA GLN A 18 -14.86 -1.66 2.17
C GLN A 18 -13.95 -1.61 0.95
N LEU A 19 -12.81 -0.93 1.09
CA LEU A 19 -11.80 -0.83 0.04
C LEU A 19 -10.75 -1.93 0.21
N PRO A 20 -10.16 -2.44 -0.89
CA PRO A 20 -9.06 -3.37 -0.81
C PRO A 20 -7.84 -2.79 -0.08
N VAL A 21 -7.21 -3.61 0.73
CA VAL A 21 -5.94 -3.34 1.40
C VAL A 21 -4.79 -3.72 0.46
N ILE A 22 -3.79 -2.84 0.31
CA ILE A 22 -2.58 -3.15 -0.45
C ILE A 22 -1.46 -3.55 0.51
N VAL A 23 -0.97 -4.78 0.36
CA VAL A 23 0.13 -5.33 1.16
C VAL A 23 1.40 -5.45 0.30
N LEU A 24 2.47 -4.77 0.69
CA LEU A 24 3.79 -4.95 0.08
C LEU A 24 4.66 -5.85 0.96
N ALA A 25 5.01 -7.03 0.44
CA ALA A 25 5.86 -7.98 1.15
C ALA A 25 7.33 -7.75 0.83
N ARG A 26 8.12 -7.40 1.86
CA ARG A 26 9.56 -7.10 1.81
C ARG A 26 9.96 -6.13 0.68
N PRO A 27 9.32 -4.95 0.56
CA PRO A 27 9.76 -3.96 -0.42
C PRO A 27 11.21 -3.52 -0.12
N PHE A 28 12.01 -3.41 -1.18
CA PHE A 28 13.45 -3.08 -1.08
C PHE A 28 13.80 -1.66 -1.51
N ASP A 29 13.00 -1.04 -2.38
CA ASP A 29 13.24 0.32 -2.84
C ASP A 29 12.11 1.26 -2.38
N GLY A 30 12.49 2.30 -1.64
CA GLY A 30 11.54 3.31 -1.14
C GLY A 30 10.85 4.07 -2.28
N GLY A 31 11.52 4.26 -3.42
CA GLY A 31 10.93 4.88 -4.60
C GLY A 31 9.74 4.10 -5.16
N ASN A 32 9.84 2.78 -5.16
CA ASN A 32 8.73 1.89 -5.53
C ASN A 32 7.57 1.99 -4.52
N VAL A 33 7.85 2.05 -3.21
CA VAL A 33 6.82 2.25 -2.18
C VAL A 33 6.06 3.56 -2.41
N GLY A 34 6.78 4.65 -2.70
CA GLY A 34 6.17 5.93 -3.07
C GLY A 34 5.33 5.84 -4.35
N SER A 35 5.83 5.17 -5.38
CA SER A 35 5.10 4.98 -6.64
C SER A 35 3.82 4.16 -6.45
N VAL A 36 3.83 3.16 -5.57
CA VAL A 36 2.64 2.40 -5.17
C VAL A 36 1.63 3.30 -4.47
N ALA A 37 2.05 4.11 -3.48
CA ALA A 37 1.17 5.05 -2.80
C ALA A 37 0.50 6.04 -3.78
N ARG A 38 1.26 6.52 -4.78
CA ARG A 38 0.73 7.36 -5.86
C ARG A 38 -0.36 6.66 -6.66
N ALA A 39 -0.11 5.41 -7.05
CA ALA A 39 -1.07 4.60 -7.81
C ALA A 39 -2.33 4.34 -6.98
N MET A 40 -2.18 3.91 -5.73
CA MET A 40 -3.29 3.69 -4.80
C MET A 40 -4.23 4.89 -4.73
N LEU A 41 -3.67 6.08 -4.46
CA LEU A 41 -4.49 7.28 -4.30
C LEU A 41 -5.11 7.78 -5.61
N ASN A 42 -4.54 7.44 -6.78
CA ASN A 42 -5.21 7.70 -8.07
C ASN A 42 -6.50 6.87 -8.22
N PHE A 43 -6.54 5.66 -7.64
CA PHE A 43 -7.66 4.73 -7.73
C PHE A 43 -8.53 4.72 -6.46
N GLY A 44 -8.35 5.70 -5.57
CA GLY A 44 -9.15 5.82 -4.34
C GLY A 44 -8.80 4.82 -3.24
N LEU A 45 -7.64 4.16 -3.31
CA LEU A 45 -7.13 3.29 -2.25
C LEU A 45 -6.24 4.08 -1.30
N CYS A 46 -6.40 3.86 -0.01
CA CYS A 46 -5.67 4.58 1.03
C CYS A 46 -4.98 3.69 2.07
N GLU A 47 -5.31 2.40 2.12
CA GLU A 47 -4.77 1.50 3.13
C GLU A 47 -3.56 0.71 2.61
N LEU A 48 -2.37 1.09 3.08
CA LEU A 48 -1.09 0.47 2.74
C LEU A 48 -0.52 -0.27 3.96
N ARG A 49 -0.19 -1.55 3.77
CA ARG A 49 0.49 -2.37 4.77
C ARG A 49 1.85 -2.83 4.24
N LEU A 50 2.88 -2.71 5.04
CA LEU A 50 4.26 -3.06 4.68
C LEU A 50 4.73 -4.22 5.56
N VAL A 51 5.09 -5.34 4.96
CA VAL A 51 5.63 -6.49 5.71
C VAL A 51 7.14 -6.47 5.59
N GLN A 52 7.85 -6.33 6.71
CA GLN A 52 9.31 -6.35 6.77
C GLN A 52 10.00 -5.51 5.67
N PRO A 53 9.68 -4.20 5.55
CA PRO A 53 10.31 -3.36 4.53
C PRO A 53 11.83 -3.30 4.73
N ALA A 54 12.59 -3.50 3.65
CA ALA A 54 14.05 -3.39 3.62
C ALA A 54 14.50 -1.98 3.17
N CYS A 55 13.56 -1.04 3.07
CA CYS A 55 13.79 0.37 2.78
C CYS A 55 13.03 1.24 3.79
N ASP A 56 13.43 2.51 3.90
CA ASP A 56 12.64 3.52 4.60
C ASP A 56 11.46 3.98 3.72
N PRO A 57 10.20 3.68 4.10
CA PRO A 57 9.01 4.09 3.36
C PRO A 57 8.74 5.61 3.40
N LEU A 58 9.40 6.34 4.29
CA LEU A 58 9.33 7.80 4.41
C LEU A 58 10.60 8.50 3.92
N SER A 59 11.50 7.77 3.26
CA SER A 59 12.69 8.33 2.63
C SER A 59 12.32 9.46 1.66
N GLU A 60 13.25 10.39 1.44
CA GLU A 60 13.04 11.49 0.49
C GLU A 60 12.65 10.99 -0.91
N THR A 61 13.24 9.87 -1.34
CA THR A 61 12.90 9.23 -2.61
C THR A 61 11.46 8.71 -2.62
N ALA A 62 11.00 8.05 -1.54
CA ALA A 62 9.62 7.60 -1.42
C ALA A 62 8.63 8.78 -1.46
N MET A 63 8.91 9.83 -0.69
CA MET A 63 8.09 11.03 -0.60
C MET A 63 7.99 11.77 -1.95
N SER A 64 9.11 11.88 -2.67
CA SER A 64 9.15 12.46 -4.02
C SER A 64 8.33 11.62 -5.00
N ARG A 65 8.50 10.29 -5.00
CA ARG A 65 7.77 9.38 -5.89
C ARG A 65 6.27 9.28 -5.59
N ALA A 66 5.85 9.55 -4.36
CA ALA A 66 4.43 9.58 -3.97
C ALA A 66 3.63 10.70 -4.64
N CYS A 67 4.27 11.77 -5.13
CA CYS A 67 3.61 12.85 -5.88
C CYS A 67 2.31 13.36 -5.21
N GLY A 68 2.37 13.65 -3.90
CA GLY A 68 1.23 14.13 -3.12
C GLY A 68 0.36 13.03 -2.50
N ALA A 69 0.69 11.75 -2.69
CA ALA A 69 0.12 10.63 -1.93
C ALA A 69 0.83 10.36 -0.59
N THR A 70 1.52 11.37 -0.06
CA THR A 70 2.19 11.34 1.24
C THR A 70 1.31 10.84 2.39
N PRO A 71 0.00 11.18 2.49
CA PRO A 71 -0.85 10.66 3.55
C PRO A 71 -0.90 9.13 3.59
N VAL A 72 -0.89 8.45 2.43
CA VAL A 72 -0.89 6.98 2.35
C VAL A 72 0.41 6.38 2.90
N LEU A 73 1.55 7.03 2.67
CA LEU A 73 2.83 6.59 3.23
C LEU A 73 2.90 6.81 4.74
N GLN A 74 2.39 7.96 5.21
CA GLN A 74 2.38 8.32 6.63
C GLN A 74 1.41 7.45 7.44
N SER A 75 0.32 7.00 6.83
CA SER A 75 -0.65 6.08 7.45
C SER A 75 -0.29 4.60 7.25
N ALA A 76 0.83 4.29 6.58
CA ALA A 76 1.19 2.91 6.29
C ALA A 76 1.52 2.14 7.58
N THR A 77 0.93 0.96 7.74
CA THR A 77 1.18 0.11 8.92
C THR A 77 2.26 -0.92 8.61
N ILE A 78 3.23 -1.09 9.50
CA ILE A 78 4.33 -2.05 9.34
C ILE A 78 4.05 -3.31 10.16
N PHE A 79 4.19 -4.47 9.51
CA PHE A 79 3.95 -5.79 10.10
C PHE A 79 5.20 -6.66 10.05
N SER A 80 5.29 -7.62 10.97
CA SER A 80 6.41 -8.55 11.04
C SER A 80 6.27 -9.74 10.08
N SER A 81 5.03 -10.08 9.71
CA SER A 81 4.71 -11.18 8.81
C SER A 81 3.51 -10.89 7.91
N VAL A 82 3.41 -11.64 6.80
CA VAL A 82 2.24 -11.56 5.90
C VAL A 82 0.97 -12.00 6.62
N ARG A 83 1.08 -12.97 7.55
CA ARG A 83 -0.06 -13.46 8.34
C ARG A 83 -0.71 -12.34 9.14
N GLU A 84 0.07 -11.57 9.89
CA GLU A 84 -0.44 -10.43 10.66
C GLU A 84 -1.05 -9.36 9.75
N ALA A 85 -0.40 -9.10 8.61
CA ALA A 85 -0.84 -8.08 7.67
C ALA A 85 -2.16 -8.41 6.94
N VAL A 86 -2.70 -9.62 7.06
CA VAL A 86 -3.94 -10.05 6.38
C VAL A 86 -4.95 -10.70 7.33
N GLU A 87 -4.73 -10.65 8.64
CA GLU A 87 -5.52 -11.40 9.63
C GLU A 87 -7.01 -11.02 9.63
N ASP A 88 -7.32 -9.77 9.35
CA ASP A 88 -8.67 -9.20 9.23
C ASP A 88 -9.26 -9.28 7.82
N CYS A 89 -8.54 -9.85 6.85
CA CYS A 89 -8.98 -9.93 5.45
C CYS A 89 -9.73 -11.25 5.18
N GLY A 90 -11.02 -11.15 4.83
CA GLY A 90 -11.84 -12.32 4.45
C GLY A 90 -11.47 -12.96 3.10
N LEU A 91 -10.78 -12.24 2.23
CA LEU A 91 -10.26 -12.71 0.95
C LEU A 91 -8.85 -12.15 0.72
N VAL A 92 -7.90 -13.04 0.42
CA VAL A 92 -6.50 -12.67 0.16
C VAL A 92 -6.10 -13.12 -1.24
N LEU A 93 -5.60 -12.17 -2.04
CA LEU A 93 -5.10 -12.42 -3.40
C LEU A 93 -3.59 -12.17 -3.45
N ALA A 94 -2.83 -13.10 -4.00
CA ALA A 94 -1.39 -12.96 -4.19
C ALA A 94 -1.07 -12.69 -5.67
N THR A 95 -0.40 -11.57 -5.95
CA THR A 95 0.01 -11.22 -7.32
C THR A 95 1.32 -11.93 -7.67
N THR A 96 1.36 -12.62 -8.81
CA THR A 96 2.57 -13.31 -9.30
C THR A 96 2.74 -13.03 -10.80
N ALA A 97 4.00 -12.87 -11.24
CA ALA A 97 4.29 -12.64 -12.65
C ALA A 97 4.07 -13.90 -13.52
N ARG A 98 4.11 -15.08 -12.90
CA ARG A 98 3.82 -16.37 -13.53
C ARG A 98 2.86 -17.16 -12.66
N THR A 99 2.02 -17.94 -13.32
CA THR A 99 1.19 -18.93 -12.64
C THR A 99 2.10 -19.84 -11.83
N ARG A 100 1.89 -19.86 -10.52
CA ARG A 100 2.49 -20.89 -9.68
C ARG A 100 1.50 -22.05 -9.67
N GLU A 101 1.93 -23.20 -10.15
CA GLU A 101 1.28 -24.45 -9.78
C GLU A 101 1.60 -24.66 -8.30
N MET A 102 0.66 -24.25 -7.45
CA MET A 102 0.73 -24.51 -6.02
C MET A 102 -0.28 -25.61 -5.74
N ALA A 103 0.20 -26.81 -5.47
CA ALA A 103 -0.64 -27.85 -4.89
C ALA A 103 -1.05 -27.34 -3.51
N LEU A 104 -2.34 -27.03 -3.35
CA LEU A 104 -2.92 -26.91 -2.03
C LEU A 104 -2.79 -28.31 -1.38
N PRO A 105 -2.29 -28.41 -0.13
CA PRO A 105 -2.27 -29.68 0.59
C PRO A 105 -3.68 -30.24 0.79
#